data_AF-A0A2M6YD00-F1
#
_entry.id   AF-A0A2M6YD00-F1
#
_cell.length_a   1.000
_cell.length_b   1.000
_cell.length_c   1.000
_cell.angle_alpha   90.00
_cell.angle_beta   90.00
_cell.angle_gamma   90.00
#
_symmetry.space_group_name_H-M   'P 1'
#
loop_
_entity.id
_entity.type
_entity.pdbx_description
1 polymer ?
#
loop_
_entity_poly.entity_id
_entity_poly.type
_entity_poly.pdbx_seq_one_letter_code
_entity_poly.pdbx_strand_id
1 'polypeptide(L)'
;MKDGFFNRIRRGLPEGFWHFVLIGFIIYSFVVVGKVIYNNYQQNKTLAAQQQDIEDLKNEISDLQLNIAYYKTDTYKEKIARAKLRYALPGETVVAVPYDEIDNKPAKTNDASPANIKRPNIDLWFEYFGF
;
A
#
# COMPACT_ATOMS: atom_id res chain seq x y z
N MET A 1 18.73 -61.83 -20.68
CA MET A 1 19.00 -62.25 -19.29
C MET A 1 18.19 -61.46 -18.24
N LYS A 2 17.16 -60.70 -18.61
CA LYS A 2 16.32 -59.93 -17.66
C LYS A 2 14.92 -60.51 -17.45
N ASP A 3 14.57 -61.55 -18.19
CA ASP A 3 13.17 -62.00 -18.34
C ASP A 3 12.76 -63.06 -17.30
N GLY A 4 13.66 -63.40 -16.37
CA GLY A 4 13.45 -64.46 -15.38
C GLY A 4 12.96 -64.00 -14.01
N PHE A 5 13.28 -62.76 -13.60
CA PHE A 5 13.00 -62.29 -12.23
C PHE A 5 11.53 -61.92 -12.04
N PHE A 6 11.00 -61.04 -12.89
CA PHE A 6 9.61 -60.59 -12.81
C PHE A 6 8.60 -61.72 -13.08
N ASN A 7 8.95 -62.65 -13.97
CA ASN A 7 8.11 -63.82 -14.29
C ASN A 7 8.07 -64.88 -13.18
N ARG A 8 9.03 -64.86 -12.23
CA ARG A 8 8.99 -65.70 -11.03
C ARG A 8 8.10 -65.08 -9.94
N ILE A 9 8.15 -63.77 -9.77
CA ILE A 9 7.32 -63.03 -8.81
C ILE A 9 5.84 -63.05 -9.24
N ARG A 10 5.55 -62.88 -10.53
CA ARG A 10 4.18 -62.91 -11.07
C ARG A 10 3.48 -64.27 -10.89
N ARG A 11 4.24 -65.37 -10.84
CA ARG A 11 3.68 -66.73 -10.77
C ARG A 11 3.12 -67.12 -9.40
N GLY A 12 3.48 -66.42 -8.33
CA GLY A 12 3.03 -66.72 -6.96
C GLY A 12 1.98 -65.75 -6.41
N LEU A 13 1.60 -64.72 -7.15
CA LEU A 13 0.71 -63.66 -6.70
C LEU A 13 -0.60 -63.69 -7.51
N PRO A 14 -1.76 -63.48 -6.86
CA PRO A 14 -3.04 -63.41 -7.55
C PRO A 14 -3.04 -62.25 -8.56
N GLU A 15 -3.68 -62.42 -9.72
CA GLU A 15 -3.70 -61.42 -10.82
C GLU A 15 -4.20 -60.03 -10.39
N GLY A 16 -4.93 -59.93 -9.27
CA GLY A 16 -5.37 -58.66 -8.68
C GLY A 16 -4.28 -57.88 -7.92
N PHE A 17 -3.20 -58.52 -7.47
CA PHE A 17 -2.17 -57.89 -6.63
C PHE A 17 -1.51 -56.68 -7.30
N TRP A 18 -1.17 -56.81 -8.58
CA TRP A 18 -0.55 -55.72 -9.34
C TRP A 18 -1.45 -54.50 -9.50
N HIS A 19 -2.77 -54.69 -9.55
CA HIS A 19 -3.73 -53.60 -9.61
C HIS A 19 -3.74 -52.80 -8.30
N PHE A 20 -3.67 -53.47 -7.15
CA PHE A 20 -3.56 -52.79 -5.85
C PHE A 20 -2.26 -52.03 -5.69
N VAL A 21 -1.13 -52.60 -6.14
CA VAL A 21 0.16 -51.91 -6.14
C VAL A 21 0.11 -50.66 -7.03
N LEU A 22 -0.48 -50.77 -8.22
CA LEU A 22 -0.61 -49.65 -9.15
C LEU A 22 -1.55 -48.56 -8.61
N ILE A 23 -2.69 -48.94 -8.03
CA ILE A 23 -3.61 -48.00 -7.37
C ILE A 23 -2.92 -47.32 -6.18
N GLY A 24 -2.20 -48.07 -5.35
CA GLY A 24 -1.44 -47.52 -4.23
C GLY A 24 -0.37 -46.52 -4.68
N PHE A 25 0.34 -46.83 -5.77
CA PHE A 25 1.32 -45.93 -6.37
C PHE A 25 0.67 -44.65 -6.90
N ILE A 26 -0.47 -44.76 -7.57
CA ILE A 26 -1.24 -43.61 -8.07
C ILE A 26 -1.67 -42.71 -6.90
N ILE A 27 -2.28 -43.29 -5.85
CA ILE A 27 -2.73 -42.54 -4.67
C ILE A 27 -1.54 -41.84 -4.01
N TYR A 28 -0.43 -42.55 -3.82
CA TYR A 28 0.79 -41.98 -3.25
C TYR A 28 1.31 -40.79 -4.08
N SER A 29 1.35 -40.94 -5.41
CA SER A 29 1.76 -39.87 -6.32
C SER A 29 0.87 -38.63 -6.18
N PHE A 30 -0.45 -38.81 -6.14
CA PHE A 30 -1.39 -37.69 -5.93
C PHE A 30 -1.17 -36.98 -4.59
N VAL A 31 -0.92 -37.71 -3.51
CA VAL A 31 -0.66 -37.13 -2.19
C VAL A 31 0.63 -36.31 -2.20
N VAL A 32 1.70 -36.83 -2.80
CA VAL A 32 2.99 -36.12 -2.89
C VAL A 32 2.85 -34.86 -3.72
N VAL A 33 2.27 -34.95 -4.91
CA VAL A 33 2.06 -33.80 -5.80
C VAL A 33 1.18 -32.75 -5.15
N GLY A 34 0.07 -33.16 -4.51
CA GLY A 34 -0.81 -32.26 -3.78
C GLY A 34 -0.08 -31.51 -2.65
N LYS A 35 0.76 -32.20 -1.89
CA LYS A 35 1.57 -31.58 -0.83
C LYS A 35 2.59 -30.58 -1.39
N VAL A 36 3.24 -30.89 -2.51
CA VAL A 36 4.19 -29.98 -3.16
C VAL A 36 3.48 -28.72 -3.66
N ILE A 37 2.34 -28.86 -4.33
CA ILE A 37 1.54 -27.73 -4.82
C ILE A 37 1.10 -26.85 -3.65
N TYR A 38 0.57 -27.44 -2.58
CA TYR A 38 0.13 -26.71 -1.40
C TYR A 38 1.27 -25.94 -0.73
N ASN A 39 2.41 -26.60 -0.53
CA ASN A 39 3.59 -25.96 0.07
C ASN A 39 4.14 -24.84 -0.81
N ASN A 40 4.21 -25.05 -2.13
CA ASN A 40 4.68 -24.03 -3.06
C ASN A 40 3.74 -22.82 -3.06
N TYR A 41 2.43 -23.04 -3.04
CA TYR A 41 1.44 -21.97 -2.97
C TYR A 41 1.57 -21.13 -1.69
N GLN A 42 1.74 -21.78 -0.53
CA GLN A 42 1.95 -21.06 0.72
C GLN A 42 3.27 -20.30 0.74
N GLN A 43 4.35 -20.90 0.25
CA GLN A 43 5.65 -20.23 0.15
C GLN A 43 5.60 -19.02 -0.77
N ASN A 44 4.95 -19.12 -1.93
CA ASN A 44 4.81 -18.00 -2.86
C ASN A 44 3.98 -16.85 -2.26
N LYS A 45 2.95 -17.16 -1.46
CA LYS A 45 2.21 -16.14 -0.71
C LYS A 45 3.08 -15.43 0.30
N THR A 46 3.87 -16.18 1.08
CA THR A 46 4.78 -15.59 2.05
C THR A 46 5.85 -14.73 1.37
N LEU A 47 6.42 -15.21 0.26
CA LEU A 47 7.40 -14.43 -0.51
C LEU A 47 6.79 -13.16 -1.09
N ALA A 48 5.57 -13.21 -1.63
CA ALA A 48 4.90 -12.03 -2.16
C ALA A 48 4.61 -10.99 -1.06
N ALA A 49 4.15 -11.45 0.12
CA ALA A 49 3.94 -10.56 1.26
C ALA A 49 5.25 -9.93 1.75
N GLN A 50 6.30 -10.73 1.90
CA GLN A 50 7.63 -10.23 2.30
C GLN A 50 8.22 -9.25 1.29
N GLN A 51 8.00 -9.49 0.00
CA GLN A 51 8.47 -8.59 -1.06
C GLN A 51 7.72 -7.25 -1.01
N GLN A 52 6.40 -7.28 -0.76
CA GLN A 52 5.61 -6.08 -0.55
C GLN A 52 6.10 -5.30 0.67
N ASP A 53 6.33 -5.97 1.80
CA ASP A 53 6.85 -5.32 3.01
C ASP A 53 8.19 -4.62 2.73
N ILE A 54 9.09 -5.25 1.97
CA ILE A 54 10.38 -4.64 1.58
C ILE A 54 10.18 -3.37 0.75
N GLU A 55 9.22 -3.36 -0.18
CA GLU A 55 8.91 -2.19 -1.00
C GLU A 55 8.30 -1.06 -0.17
N ASP A 56 7.38 -1.38 0.73
CA ASP A 56 6.75 -0.41 1.62
C ASP A 56 7.80 0.23 2.56
N LEU A 57 8.69 -0.57 3.15
CA LEU A 57 9.79 -0.05 3.98
C LEU A 57 10.76 0.83 3.18
N LYS A 58 11.04 0.50 1.92
CA LYS A 58 11.90 1.34 1.07
C LYS A 58 11.25 2.70 0.79
N ASN A 59 9.94 2.71 0.53
CA ASN A 59 9.19 3.94 0.34
C ASN A 59 9.20 4.78 1.61
N GLU A 60 8.97 4.17 2.78
CA GLU A 60 9.03 4.86 4.07
C GLU A 60 10.41 5.48 4.32
N ILE A 61 11.49 4.76 4.04
CA ILE A 61 12.86 5.29 4.14
C ILE A 61 13.05 6.51 3.23
N SER A 62 12.57 6.44 1.98
CA SER A 62 12.65 7.54 1.03
C SER A 62 11.89 8.78 1.52
N ASP A 63 10.67 8.59 2.02
CA ASP A 63 9.84 9.67 2.57
C ASP A 63 10.47 10.31 3.80
N LEU A 64 11.02 9.50 4.71
CA LEU A 64 11.74 9.98 5.88
C LEU A 64 12.98 10.77 5.48
N GLN A 65 13.74 10.31 4.48
CA GLN A 65 14.89 11.05 3.96
C GLN A 65 14.48 12.40 3.35
N LEU A 66 13.38 12.45 2.60
CA LEU A 66 12.83 13.68 2.05
C LEU A 66 12.42 14.65 3.17
N ASN A 67 11.75 14.16 4.21
CA ASN A 67 11.37 14.96 5.37
C ASN A 67 12.59 15.52 6.11
N ILE A 68 13.61 14.70 6.33
CA ILE A 68 14.88 15.14 6.92
C ILE A 68 15.53 16.22 6.06
N ALA A 69 15.57 16.04 4.74
CA ALA A 69 16.12 17.02 3.82
C ALA A 69 15.32 18.34 3.89
N TYR A 70 13.99 18.26 3.86
CA TYR A 70 13.09 19.41 3.99
C TYR A 70 13.34 20.18 5.29
N TYR A 71 13.45 19.50 6.44
CA TYR A 71 13.72 20.17 7.72
C TYR A 71 15.10 20.81 7.80
N LYS A 72 16.06 20.37 7.00
CA LYS A 72 17.39 20.98 6.89
C LYS A 72 17.41 22.21 6.00
N THR A 73 16.40 22.41 5.15
CA THR A 73 16.33 23.58 4.25
C THR A 73 16.21 24.88 5.04
N ASP A 74 16.75 25.95 4.47
CA ASP A 74 16.68 27.27 5.09
C ASP A 74 15.27 27.85 5.09
N THR A 75 14.44 27.47 4.11
CA THR A 75 13.02 27.84 4.06
C THR A 75 12.25 27.27 5.25
N TYR A 76 12.52 26.03 5.65
CA TYR A 76 11.93 25.45 6.86
C TYR A 76 12.44 26.14 8.13
N LYS A 77 13.75 26.38 8.24
CA LYS A 77 14.33 27.10 9.39
C LYS A 77 13.73 28.51 9.51
N GLU A 78 13.59 29.21 8.41
CA GLU A 78 12.99 30.54 8.35
C GLU A 78 11.52 30.51 8.75
N LYS A 79 10.74 29.55 8.22
CA LYS A 79 9.34 29.35 8.62
C LYS A 79 9.21 29.17 10.13
N ILE A 80 10.06 28.36 10.74
CA ILE A 80 10.06 28.13 12.19
C ILE A 80 10.55 29.36 12.95
N ALA A 81 11.56 30.08 12.46
CA ALA A 81 12.05 31.32 13.07
C ALA A 81 10.97 32.43 13.06
N ARG A 82 10.27 32.62 11.94
CA ARG A 82 9.13 33.55 11.83
C ARG A 82 8.02 33.15 12.81
N ALA A 83 7.67 31.86 12.87
CA ALA A 83 6.59 31.37 13.71
C ALA A 83 6.89 31.46 15.22
N LYS A 84 8.10 31.07 15.64
CA LYS A 84 8.44 30.95 17.07
C LYS A 84 9.08 32.20 17.64
N LEU A 85 9.88 32.91 16.84
CA LEU A 85 10.70 34.03 17.32
C LEU A 85 10.17 35.37 16.82
N ARG A 86 9.06 35.39 16.05
CA ARG A 86 8.58 36.58 15.33
C ARG A 86 9.71 37.24 14.53
N TYR A 87 10.62 36.42 14.02
CA TYR A 87 11.82 36.86 13.34
C TYR A 87 11.44 37.52 12.02
N ALA A 88 12.05 38.68 11.73
CA ALA A 88 11.90 39.42 10.48
C ALA A 88 13.26 39.63 9.84
N LEU A 89 13.29 39.62 8.52
CA LEU A 89 14.48 40.00 7.78
C LEU A 89 14.70 41.53 7.85
N PRO A 90 15.95 42.00 7.67
CA PRO A 90 16.23 43.44 7.59
C PRO A 90 15.42 44.08 6.44
N GLY A 91 14.54 45.04 6.78
CA GLY A 91 13.64 45.70 5.82
C GLY A 91 12.21 45.15 5.77
N GLU A 92 11.88 44.11 6.55
CA GLU A 92 10.53 43.54 6.67
C GLU A 92 9.81 44.12 7.90
N THR A 93 8.58 44.61 7.73
CA THR A 93 7.75 45.16 8.83
C THR A 93 6.86 44.06 9.42
N VAL A 94 7.15 43.62 10.65
CA VAL A 94 6.30 42.65 11.37
C VAL A 94 5.11 43.37 11.99
N VAL A 95 3.91 43.07 11.49
CA VAL A 95 2.66 43.58 12.08
C VAL A 95 2.12 42.54 13.06
N ALA A 96 2.25 42.81 14.36
CA ALA A 96 1.63 42.00 15.40
C ALA A 96 0.16 42.40 15.56
N VAL A 97 -0.76 41.56 15.07
CA VAL A 97 -2.19 41.79 15.26
C VAL A 97 -2.57 41.34 16.69
N PRO A 98 -3.18 42.22 17.52
CA PRO A 98 -3.66 41.84 18.85
C PRO A 98 -4.74 40.76 18.72
N TYR A 99 -4.63 39.72 19.54
CA TYR A 99 -5.48 38.52 19.47
C TYR A 99 -6.96 38.85 19.71
N ASP A 100 -7.24 39.94 20.43
CA ASP A 100 -8.58 40.39 20.81
C ASP A 100 -9.44 40.86 19.61
N GLU A 101 -8.84 41.06 18.43
CA GLU A 101 -9.54 41.51 17.22
C GLU A 101 -9.73 40.41 16.15
N ILE A 102 -9.15 39.21 16.32
CA ILE A 102 -9.19 38.17 15.28
C ILE A 102 -10.49 37.35 15.34
N ASP A 103 -11.12 37.21 16.51
CA ASP A 103 -12.37 36.45 16.65
C ASP A 103 -13.62 37.20 16.14
N ASN A 104 -13.52 38.50 15.81
CA ASN A 104 -14.68 39.32 15.44
C ASN A 104 -14.57 40.05 14.10
N LYS A 105 -13.56 39.75 13.28
CA LYS A 105 -13.64 40.09 11.86
C LYS A 105 -14.26 38.90 11.13
N PRO A 106 -15.57 38.92 10.77
CA PRO A 106 -15.99 38.10 9.66
C PRO A 106 -15.05 38.44 8.51
N ALA A 107 -14.47 37.42 7.88
CA ALA A 107 -13.89 37.59 6.56
C ALA A 107 -14.88 38.49 5.79
N LYS A 108 -14.40 39.57 5.17
CA LYS A 108 -15.20 40.28 4.17
C LYS A 108 -15.38 39.31 3.00
N THR A 109 -16.24 38.32 3.18
CA THR A 109 -17.05 37.76 2.13
C THR A 109 -17.74 38.96 1.53
N ASN A 110 -17.35 39.32 0.31
CA ASN A 110 -18.14 40.23 -0.51
C ASN A 110 -19.60 39.82 -0.34
N ASP A 111 -20.43 40.76 0.09
CA ASP A 111 -21.86 40.59 0.30
C ASP A 111 -22.53 40.12 -1.00
N ALA A 112 -22.54 38.81 -1.17
CA ALA A 112 -23.54 38.05 -1.88
C ALA A 112 -24.02 37.00 -0.88
N SER A 113 -24.82 37.45 0.09
CA SER A 113 -25.67 36.58 0.88
C SER A 113 -26.41 35.66 -0.10
N PRO A 114 -26.20 34.33 -0.06
CA PRO A 114 -26.95 33.44 -0.92
C PRO A 114 -28.37 33.44 -0.38
N ALA A 115 -29.25 34.18 -1.03
CA ALA A 115 -30.68 34.00 -0.89
C ALA A 115 -30.98 32.52 -1.16
N ASN A 116 -31.05 31.69 -0.10
CA ASN A 116 -31.52 30.31 -0.08
C ASN A 116 -31.29 29.57 -1.42
N ILE A 117 -30.03 29.47 -1.86
CA ILE A 117 -29.71 28.87 -3.14
C ILE A 117 -29.68 27.35 -2.93
N LYS A 118 -30.85 26.73 -3.06
CA LYS A 118 -31.05 25.28 -3.13
C LYS A 118 -30.55 24.72 -4.47
N ARG A 119 -29.31 25.04 -4.87
CA ARG A 119 -28.70 24.53 -6.11
C ARG A 119 -27.45 23.71 -5.78
N PRO A 120 -27.23 22.57 -6.46
CA PRO A 120 -26.03 21.77 -6.26
C PRO A 120 -24.78 22.53 -6.73
N ASN A 121 -23.63 22.27 -6.08
CA ASN A 121 -22.36 22.93 -6.38
C ASN A 121 -21.94 22.85 -7.85
N ILE A 122 -22.40 21.84 -8.59
CA ILE A 122 -22.02 21.63 -9.98
C ILE A 122 -22.55 22.73 -10.91
N ASP A 123 -23.77 23.23 -10.65
CA ASP A 123 -24.38 24.30 -11.46
C ASP A 123 -23.57 25.60 -11.37
N LEU A 124 -22.98 25.86 -10.19
CA LEU A 124 -22.13 27.03 -9.96
C LEU A 124 -20.82 26.95 -10.76
N TRP A 125 -20.25 25.75 -10.90
CA TRP A 125 -19.01 25.55 -11.65
C TRP A 125 -19.22 25.67 -13.16
N PHE A 126 -20.36 25.22 -13.68
CA PHE A 126 -20.71 25.37 -15.08
C PHE A 126 -20.86 26.84 -15.48
N GLU A 127 -21.54 27.64 -14.66
CA GLU A 127 -21.66 29.08 -14.87
C GLU A 127 -20.30 29.78 -14.80
N TYR A 128 -19.45 29.43 -13.82
CA TYR A 128 -18.14 30.04 -13.66
C TYR A 128 -17.21 29.76 -14.85
N PHE A 129 -17.23 28.54 -15.39
CA PHE A 129 -16.35 28.14 -16.49
C PHE A 129 -16.95 28.31 -17.89
N GLY A 130 -18.19 28.79 -18.00
CA GLY A 130 -18.79 29.24 -19.26
C GLY A 130 -18.94 28.15 -20.31
N PHE A 131 -19.46 26.98 -19.91
CA PHE A 131 -19.91 25.94 -20.85
C PHE A 131 -21.39 26.11 -21.18
#